data_AF-A0A8B8MF87-F1
#
_entry.id   AF-A0A8B8MF87-F1
#
_cell.length_a   1.000
_cell.length_b   1.000
_cell.length_c   1.000
_cell.angle_alpha   90.00
_cell.angle_beta   90.00
_cell.angle_gamma   90.00
#
_symmetry.space_group_name_H-M   'P 1'
#
loop_
_entity.id
_entity.type
_entity.pdbx_description
1 polymer ?
#
loop_
_entity_poly.entity_id
_entity_poly.type
_entity_poly.pdbx_seq_one_letter_code
_entity_poly.pdbx_strand_id
1 'polypeptide(L)'
;MPTLEAIFLFQRSRATVSYTQKFLISDLVAISRILNATLVIPEIQESTRSKGISSKFKSFSYLYNEEQFIAYLKNDVIIAKTLPETMMERRKRNDIPTFKPTSSSSLNFYIKEILPKLKKSKVIGLIIANGGALQSILPPSMAEIQRLRCRVAFHALQFRPEIQMLGRRMVHKLRALGQPFLAFHPGLLRETLAYNGCAELFQDVHTELIQHRRAQMIKDGILKDELNVNSHLQRDKGLCPLMPEEVGILLRVMGYPAKTIIYLAGSETFGGQRVLIPLRSMFINTVDRTSLCSEKELSDLVGPETPLPLNRFQPPPAKSEEELKEEWKRAGPRPRPLPPPPDRPIYQHEKEGWYAWITETPTEPDPSPMDLRMKAHRLLWDALDYIVSLEADAFFPGFNNDGSGWPDFSSLVMGHRMYETASFRTYRPDRKLVAKLFNITRENLYHPKHNWTISVQEHLNKSLTEEGLIRQALLSKPAMFLSHPLPECSCKIASTKVANRVRGDGGQVLYGGEDLCPKWMQHASKAGSLEKEGVKSEDEGLADYEINDFVDESESDKNGSKTNQTALWDQDEEMDPND
;
A
#
# COMPACT_ATOMS: atom_id res chain seq x y z
N MET A 1 6.23 -48.08 -1.92
CA MET A 1 6.70 -46.77 -2.41
C MET A 1 7.64 -46.18 -1.37
N PRO A 2 8.93 -45.95 -1.67
CA PRO A 2 9.86 -45.46 -0.67
C PRO A 2 9.55 -43.99 -0.34
N THR A 3 9.65 -43.68 0.94
CA THR A 3 9.34 -42.42 1.62
C THR A 3 10.00 -41.20 0.96
N LEU A 4 9.21 -40.35 0.29
CA LEU A 4 9.56 -38.94 0.12
C LEU A 4 9.60 -38.33 1.52
N GLU A 5 10.80 -38.12 2.06
CA GLU A 5 10.97 -37.37 3.31
C GLU A 5 10.34 -35.98 3.11
N ALA A 6 9.19 -35.72 3.75
CA ALA A 6 8.54 -34.42 3.69
C ALA A 6 9.40 -33.39 4.42
N ILE A 7 9.82 -32.34 3.71
CA ILE A 7 10.68 -31.30 4.24
C ILE A 7 9.90 -29.97 4.28
N PHE A 8 9.97 -29.23 5.40
CA PHE A 8 9.16 -28.04 5.64
C PHE A 8 9.96 -26.73 5.65
N LEU A 9 9.43 -25.72 4.98
CA LEU A 9 9.84 -24.32 5.08
C LEU A 9 8.80 -23.57 5.91
N PHE A 10 9.22 -22.96 7.03
CA PHE A 10 8.35 -22.10 7.83
C PHE A 10 8.88 -20.65 7.84
N GLN A 11 7.96 -19.69 7.77
CA GLN A 11 8.26 -18.27 7.64
C GLN A 11 7.92 -17.48 8.91
N ARG A 12 8.77 -16.49 9.23
CA ARG A 12 8.41 -15.34 10.07
C ARG A 12 8.62 -14.04 9.30
N SER A 13 7.54 -13.36 8.92
CA SER A 13 7.58 -12.10 8.16
C SER A 13 7.54 -10.89 9.11
N ARG A 14 8.55 -10.01 9.07
CA ARG A 14 8.54 -8.71 9.79
C ARG A 14 7.97 -7.56 8.92
N ALA A 15 7.29 -7.90 7.83
CA ALA A 15 6.93 -6.93 6.82
C ALA A 15 5.70 -6.14 7.27
N THR A 16 5.92 -4.87 7.62
CA THR A 16 4.99 -4.04 8.39
C THR A 16 3.74 -3.56 7.64
N VAL A 17 3.64 -3.85 6.34
CA VAL A 17 2.60 -3.26 5.47
C VAL A 17 2.08 -4.29 4.46
N SER A 18 0.78 -4.27 4.16
CA SER A 18 0.07 -5.35 3.44
C SER A 18 0.69 -5.71 2.07
N TYR A 19 1.15 -4.71 1.32
CA TYR A 19 1.73 -4.91 -0.02
C TYR A 19 3.09 -5.63 0.00
N THR A 20 3.90 -5.44 1.05
CA THR A 20 5.18 -6.16 1.18
C THR A 20 4.99 -7.67 1.36
N GLN A 21 3.84 -8.09 1.90
CA GLN A 21 3.52 -9.51 2.09
C GLN A 21 3.30 -10.22 0.75
N LYS A 22 2.72 -9.55 -0.26
CA LYS A 22 2.47 -10.15 -1.59
C LYS A 22 3.76 -10.55 -2.31
N PHE A 23 4.76 -9.67 -2.31
CA PHE A 23 6.08 -9.98 -2.90
C PHE A 23 6.78 -11.13 -2.17
N LEU A 24 6.83 -11.01 -0.83
CA LEU A 24 7.50 -11.98 0.03
C LEU A 24 6.87 -13.37 -0.07
N ILE A 25 5.54 -13.50 0.00
CA ILE A 25 4.88 -14.81 -0.05
C ILE A 25 5.01 -15.44 -1.45
N SER A 26 4.94 -14.61 -2.50
CA SER A 26 5.23 -15.05 -3.87
C SER A 26 6.62 -15.67 -3.99
N ASP A 27 7.64 -15.05 -3.41
CA ASP A 27 9.01 -15.58 -3.42
C ASP A 27 9.11 -16.89 -2.64
N LEU A 28 8.40 -17.03 -1.52
CA LEU A 28 8.42 -18.28 -0.73
C LEU A 28 7.79 -19.45 -1.45
N VAL A 29 6.68 -19.22 -2.16
CA VAL A 29 6.08 -20.27 -3.00
C VAL A 29 7.07 -20.69 -4.07
N ALA A 30 7.74 -19.74 -4.73
CA ALA A 30 8.78 -20.03 -5.71
C ALA A 30 9.96 -20.82 -5.12
N ILE A 31 10.49 -20.39 -3.97
CA ILE A 31 11.58 -21.08 -3.26
C ILE A 31 11.17 -22.50 -2.88
N SER A 32 9.95 -22.68 -2.36
CA SER A 32 9.42 -23.99 -2.00
C SER A 32 9.33 -24.91 -3.22
N ARG A 33 8.91 -24.36 -4.37
CA ARG A 33 8.89 -25.08 -5.65
C ARG A 33 10.28 -25.48 -6.12
N ILE A 34 11.24 -24.55 -6.08
CA ILE A 34 12.65 -24.77 -6.48
C ILE A 34 13.29 -25.86 -5.62
N LEU A 35 13.03 -25.86 -4.31
CA LEU A 35 13.60 -26.81 -3.36
C LEU A 35 12.83 -28.13 -3.28
N ASN A 36 11.70 -28.25 -3.99
CA ASN A 36 10.73 -29.35 -3.87
C ASN A 36 10.34 -29.63 -2.41
N ALA A 37 10.07 -28.55 -1.67
CA ALA A 37 9.74 -28.57 -0.24
C ALA A 37 8.27 -28.24 0.00
N THR A 38 7.73 -28.71 1.12
CA THR A 38 6.40 -28.32 1.61
C THR A 38 6.49 -26.95 2.28
N LEU A 39 5.64 -26.02 1.85
CA LEU A 39 5.53 -24.70 2.48
C LEU A 39 4.56 -24.78 3.65
N VAL A 40 4.99 -24.37 4.85
CA VAL A 40 4.06 -24.11 5.95
C VAL A 40 3.51 -22.70 5.77
N ILE A 41 2.21 -22.51 6.00
CA ILE A 41 1.57 -21.19 5.89
C ILE A 41 2.41 -20.12 6.60
N PRO A 42 2.72 -19.01 5.91
CA PRO A 42 3.50 -17.94 6.49
C PRO A 42 2.88 -17.27 7.71
N GLU A 43 3.68 -17.01 8.74
CA GLU A 43 3.26 -16.18 9.87
C GLU A 43 3.51 -14.69 9.58
N ILE A 44 2.43 -13.90 9.57
CA ILE A 44 2.44 -12.43 9.52
C ILE A 44 2.70 -11.91 10.94
N GLN A 45 3.89 -11.35 11.21
CA GLN A 45 4.26 -11.04 12.59
C GLN A 45 3.46 -9.91 13.20
N GLU A 46 3.05 -8.92 12.40
CA GLU A 46 2.28 -7.75 12.81
C GLU A 46 0.99 -8.17 13.52
N SER A 47 0.31 -9.18 12.99
CA SER A 47 -0.87 -9.76 13.65
C SER A 47 -0.51 -10.59 14.89
N THR A 48 0.58 -11.36 14.87
CA THR A 48 0.93 -12.24 16.01
C THR A 48 1.55 -11.51 17.21
N ARG A 49 2.20 -10.36 17.00
CA ARG A 49 2.86 -9.57 18.06
C ARG A 49 1.91 -8.60 18.73
N SER A 50 0.83 -8.23 18.05
CA SER A 50 -0.14 -7.26 18.54
C SER A 50 -1.02 -7.89 19.60
N LYS A 51 -1.08 -7.25 20.78
CA LYS A 51 -1.94 -7.72 21.87
C LYS A 51 -3.37 -7.22 21.68
N GLY A 52 -4.31 -8.14 21.82
CA GLY A 52 -5.75 -7.87 21.83
C GLY A 52 -6.38 -7.48 20.48
N ILE A 53 -5.67 -7.71 19.38
CA ILE A 53 -6.34 -7.85 18.07
C ILE A 53 -7.31 -9.05 18.12
N SER A 54 -8.20 -9.14 17.14
CA SER A 54 -9.21 -10.18 17.16
C SER A 54 -8.66 -11.60 17.22
N SER A 55 -9.10 -12.36 18.22
CA SER A 55 -8.79 -13.78 18.41
C SER A 55 -9.46 -14.70 17.39
N LYS A 56 -10.43 -14.16 16.61
CA LYS A 56 -11.12 -14.88 15.54
C LYS A 56 -10.17 -15.27 14.41
N PHE A 57 -9.14 -14.48 14.16
CA PHE A 57 -8.24 -14.67 13.03
C PHE A 57 -6.82 -14.98 13.51
N LYS A 58 -6.16 -15.94 12.87
CA LYS A 58 -4.80 -16.38 13.19
C LYS A 58 -3.84 -16.05 12.07
N SER A 59 -2.94 -15.11 12.33
CA SER A 59 -1.81 -14.77 11.48
C SER A 59 -2.18 -14.54 10.00
N PHE A 60 -1.97 -15.53 9.13
CA PHE A 60 -2.27 -15.45 7.69
C PHE A 60 -3.75 -15.15 7.38
N SER A 61 -4.66 -15.82 8.10
CA SER A 61 -6.12 -15.66 7.96
C SER A 61 -6.62 -14.28 8.41
N TYR A 62 -5.76 -13.48 9.07
CA TYR A 62 -6.06 -12.08 9.34
C TYR A 62 -6.06 -11.23 8.06
N LEU A 63 -5.47 -11.67 6.96
CA LEU A 63 -5.45 -10.86 5.74
C LEU A 63 -5.98 -11.63 4.54
N TYR A 64 -5.57 -12.89 4.41
CA TYR A 64 -5.81 -13.69 3.21
C TYR A 64 -6.78 -14.83 3.46
N ASN A 65 -7.45 -15.27 2.39
CA ASN A 65 -8.24 -16.49 2.39
C ASN A 65 -7.30 -17.70 2.36
N GLU A 66 -7.12 -18.33 3.52
CA GLU A 66 -6.22 -19.46 3.72
C GLU A 66 -6.60 -20.67 2.87
N GLU A 67 -7.88 -21.03 2.87
CA GLU A 67 -8.42 -22.19 2.16
C GLU A 67 -8.21 -22.04 0.65
N GLN A 68 -8.53 -20.86 0.11
CA GLN A 68 -8.38 -20.56 -1.30
C GLN A 68 -6.90 -20.53 -1.73
N PHE A 69 -6.02 -20.01 -0.88
CA PHE A 69 -4.58 -20.01 -1.14
C PHE A 69 -4.03 -21.44 -1.28
N ILE A 70 -4.40 -22.36 -0.38
CA ILE A 70 -4.01 -23.77 -0.47
C ILE A 70 -4.62 -24.43 -1.70
N ALA A 71 -5.92 -24.22 -1.94
CA ALA A 71 -6.64 -24.85 -3.05
C ALA A 71 -6.06 -24.45 -4.41
N TYR A 72 -5.77 -23.15 -4.60
CA TYR A 72 -5.24 -22.62 -5.85
C TYR A 72 -3.85 -23.15 -6.18
N LEU A 73 -2.99 -23.36 -5.18
CA LEU A 73 -1.60 -23.77 -5.35
C LEU A 73 -1.37 -25.29 -5.24
N LYS A 74 -2.42 -26.09 -5.05
CA LYS A 74 -2.36 -27.54 -4.84
C LYS A 74 -1.49 -28.29 -5.86
N ASN A 75 -1.53 -27.88 -7.13
CA ASN A 75 -0.77 -28.53 -8.21
C ASN A 75 0.63 -27.93 -8.41
N ASP A 76 0.91 -26.79 -7.78
CA ASP A 76 2.18 -26.09 -7.90
C ASP A 76 3.10 -26.47 -6.72
N VAL A 77 2.64 -26.33 -5.47
CA VAL A 77 3.42 -26.58 -4.25
C VAL A 77 2.54 -27.21 -3.17
N ILE A 78 3.09 -28.16 -2.41
CA ILE A 78 2.41 -28.72 -1.24
C ILE A 78 2.44 -27.68 -0.12
N ILE A 79 1.26 -27.28 0.38
CA ILE A 79 1.13 -26.30 1.46
C ILE A 79 0.48 -26.97 2.68
N ALA A 80 1.11 -26.82 3.84
CA ALA A 80 0.62 -27.30 5.12
C ALA A 80 0.18 -26.13 6.01
N LYS A 81 -0.97 -26.25 6.69
CA LYS A 81 -1.47 -25.22 7.60
C LYS A 81 -0.56 -25.02 8.82
N THR A 82 -0.08 -26.12 9.40
CA THR A 82 0.77 -26.11 10.59
C THR A 82 1.90 -27.11 10.46
N LEU A 83 2.94 -26.92 11.28
CA LEU A 83 3.99 -27.92 11.45
C LEU A 83 3.43 -29.17 12.17
N PRO A 84 3.97 -30.37 11.91
CA PRO A 84 3.67 -31.56 12.70
C PRO A 84 4.04 -31.36 14.18
N GLU A 85 3.33 -32.03 15.10
CA GLU A 85 3.48 -31.86 16.56
C GLU A 85 4.92 -32.03 17.04
N THR A 86 5.62 -33.06 16.55
CA THR A 86 7.03 -33.33 16.88
C THR A 86 7.96 -32.17 16.52
N MET A 87 7.68 -31.48 15.40
CA MET A 87 8.45 -30.31 14.97
C MET A 87 8.00 -29.03 15.68
N MET A 88 6.72 -28.93 16.09
CA MET A 88 6.24 -27.82 16.90
C MET A 88 6.92 -27.77 18.27
N GLU A 89 7.19 -28.92 18.89
CA GLU A 89 7.96 -28.95 20.15
C GLU A 89 9.40 -28.49 19.96
N ARG A 90 10.07 -28.95 18.90
CA ARG A 90 11.41 -28.46 18.53
C ARG A 90 11.41 -26.96 18.31
N ARG A 91 10.34 -26.41 17.71
CA ARG A 91 10.17 -24.95 17.58
C ARG A 91 10.08 -24.26 18.93
N LYS A 92 9.31 -24.79 19.88
CA LYS A 92 9.18 -24.22 21.25
C LYS A 92 10.52 -24.22 22.00
N ARG A 93 11.36 -25.23 21.76
CA ARG A 93 12.73 -25.33 22.30
C ARG A 93 13.78 -24.52 21.54
N ASN A 94 13.40 -23.85 20.44
CA ASN A 94 14.29 -23.14 19.51
C ASN A 94 15.34 -24.05 18.81
N ASP A 95 15.02 -25.33 18.62
CA ASP A 95 15.89 -26.35 18.01
C ASP A 95 15.81 -26.36 16.45
N ILE A 96 15.08 -25.42 15.85
CA ILE A 96 14.92 -25.31 14.40
C ILE A 96 15.92 -24.30 13.85
N PRO A 97 16.82 -24.71 12.93
CA PRO A 97 17.77 -23.80 12.32
C PRO A 97 17.03 -22.71 11.53
N THR A 98 17.39 -21.46 11.79
CA THR A 98 16.73 -20.30 11.20
C THR A 98 17.72 -19.47 10.39
N PHE A 99 17.34 -19.09 9.17
CA PHE A 99 18.15 -18.31 8.24
C PHE A 99 17.49 -16.96 7.96
N LYS A 100 18.31 -15.96 7.67
CA LYS A 100 17.88 -14.60 7.32
C LYS A 100 18.36 -14.27 5.91
N PRO A 101 17.63 -14.68 4.86
CA PRO A 101 17.98 -14.30 3.49
C PRO A 101 17.84 -12.79 3.28
N THR A 102 18.65 -12.25 2.38
CA THR A 102 18.50 -10.87 1.89
C THR A 102 17.36 -10.78 0.86
N SER A 103 16.84 -9.58 0.61
CA SER A 103 15.70 -9.36 -0.30
C SER A 103 15.90 -9.86 -1.72
N SER A 104 17.16 -9.89 -2.19
CA SER A 104 17.56 -10.31 -3.52
C SER A 104 18.42 -11.59 -3.53
N SER A 105 18.25 -12.46 -2.52
CA SER A 105 19.07 -13.68 -2.40
C SER A 105 19.06 -14.49 -3.69
N SER A 106 20.25 -14.92 -4.12
CA SER A 106 20.41 -15.64 -5.37
C SER A 106 19.81 -17.04 -5.31
N LEU A 107 19.48 -17.60 -6.47
CA LEU A 107 19.11 -19.00 -6.58
C LEU A 107 20.18 -19.95 -5.99
N ASN A 108 21.46 -19.63 -6.20
CA ASN A 108 22.58 -20.44 -5.73
C ASN A 108 22.63 -20.53 -4.20
N PHE A 109 22.27 -19.46 -3.49
CA PHE A 109 22.16 -19.47 -2.04
C PHE A 109 21.17 -20.55 -1.57
N TYR A 110 19.99 -20.61 -2.20
CA TYR A 110 18.98 -21.61 -1.84
C TYR A 110 19.41 -23.04 -2.18
N ILE A 111 19.97 -23.27 -3.37
CA ILE A 111 20.36 -24.61 -3.82
C ILE A 111 21.60 -25.13 -3.06
N LYS A 112 22.62 -24.28 -2.86
CA LYS A 112 23.91 -24.73 -2.31
C LYS A 112 23.98 -24.63 -0.79
N GLU A 113 23.29 -23.68 -0.17
CA GLU A 113 23.39 -23.47 1.28
C GLU A 113 22.15 -23.94 2.03
N ILE A 114 20.96 -23.63 1.51
CA ILE A 114 19.71 -23.92 2.22
C ILE A 114 19.30 -25.38 2.02
N LEU A 115 19.28 -25.88 0.78
CA LEU A 115 18.81 -27.24 0.47
C LEU A 115 19.55 -28.33 1.27
N PRO A 116 20.89 -28.33 1.44
CA PRO A 116 21.56 -29.36 2.22
C PRO A 116 21.18 -29.33 3.70
N LYS A 117 21.08 -28.13 4.29
CA LYS A 117 20.68 -27.94 5.69
C LYS A 117 19.21 -28.35 5.90
N LEU A 118 18.38 -28.07 4.92
CA LEU A 118 16.97 -28.43 4.88
C LEU A 118 16.79 -29.96 4.85
N LYS A 119 17.56 -30.68 4.02
CA LYS A 119 17.57 -32.16 4.01
C LYS A 119 18.06 -32.77 5.32
N LYS A 120 19.06 -32.15 5.98
CA LYS A 120 19.61 -32.59 7.26
C LYS A 120 18.64 -32.41 8.43
N SER A 121 18.00 -31.25 8.51
CA SER A 121 17.17 -30.86 9.65
C SER A 121 15.68 -31.19 9.50
N LYS A 122 15.24 -31.54 8.28
CA LYS A 122 13.85 -31.74 7.81
C LYS A 122 12.93 -30.52 7.93
N VAL A 123 13.34 -29.50 8.66
CA VAL A 123 12.63 -28.24 8.83
C VAL A 123 13.61 -27.11 9.09
N ILE A 124 13.39 -25.99 8.41
CA ILE A 124 14.11 -24.75 8.67
C ILE A 124 13.13 -23.58 8.81
N GLY A 125 13.56 -22.56 9.52
CA GLY A 125 12.90 -21.26 9.54
C GLY A 125 13.56 -20.27 8.58
N LEU A 126 12.78 -19.48 7.87
CA LEU A 126 13.24 -18.28 7.17
C LEU A 126 12.64 -17.05 7.87
N ILE A 127 13.50 -16.11 8.27
CA ILE A 127 13.08 -14.79 8.77
C ILE A 127 13.40 -13.76 7.70
N ILE A 128 12.37 -13.10 7.18
CA ILE A 128 12.50 -12.10 6.12
C ILE A 128 11.97 -10.77 6.64
N ALA A 129 12.76 -9.71 6.41
CA ALA A 129 12.48 -8.37 6.95
C ALA A 129 12.14 -7.32 5.88
N ASN A 130 12.59 -7.48 4.63
CA ASN A 130 12.60 -6.39 3.64
C ASN A 130 11.77 -6.70 2.37
N GLY A 131 10.63 -7.37 2.53
CA GLY A 131 9.62 -7.52 1.45
C GLY A 131 10.00 -8.41 0.25
N GLY A 132 11.19 -9.00 0.22
CA GLY A 132 11.61 -9.95 -0.81
C GLY A 132 12.49 -11.07 -0.22
N ALA A 133 12.66 -12.15 -0.97
CA ALA A 133 13.52 -13.27 -0.58
C ALA A 133 14.30 -13.86 -1.75
N LEU A 134 13.94 -13.55 -2.98
CA LEU A 134 14.54 -14.15 -4.17
C LEU A 134 14.90 -13.04 -5.15
N GLN A 135 16.02 -13.23 -5.87
CA GLN A 135 16.40 -12.34 -6.97
C GLN A 135 15.21 -12.02 -7.90
N SER A 136 15.10 -10.76 -8.32
CA SER A 136 13.92 -10.27 -9.05
C SER A 136 13.67 -11.05 -10.35
N ILE A 137 14.72 -11.22 -11.16
CA ILE A 137 14.67 -11.93 -12.43
C ILE A 137 15.37 -13.28 -12.33
N LEU A 138 14.65 -14.35 -12.66
CA LEU A 138 15.20 -15.70 -12.76
C LEU A 138 15.70 -16.00 -14.19
N PRO A 139 16.59 -16.99 -14.36
CA PRO A 139 17.04 -17.42 -15.69
C PRO A 139 15.87 -17.84 -16.59
N PRO A 140 15.98 -17.70 -17.93
CA PRO A 140 14.92 -18.08 -18.87
C PRO A 140 14.46 -19.53 -18.74
N SER A 141 15.34 -20.45 -18.33
CA SER A 141 15.01 -21.85 -18.05
C SER A 141 14.01 -22.04 -16.90
N MET A 142 13.77 -21.01 -16.09
CA MET A 142 12.81 -20.98 -14.98
C MET A 142 11.67 -19.98 -15.20
N ALA A 143 11.30 -19.71 -16.47
CA ALA A 143 10.18 -18.85 -16.80
C ALA A 143 8.86 -19.28 -16.10
N GLU A 144 8.61 -20.59 -15.96
CA GLU A 144 7.44 -21.10 -15.23
C GLU A 144 7.43 -20.71 -13.74
N ILE A 145 8.60 -20.60 -13.10
CA ILE A 145 8.69 -20.15 -11.71
C ILE A 145 8.40 -18.64 -11.62
N GLN A 146 8.81 -17.85 -12.62
CA GLN A 146 8.43 -16.44 -12.71
C GLN A 146 6.92 -16.28 -12.88
N ARG A 147 6.30 -17.06 -13.77
CA ARG A 147 4.84 -17.08 -13.95
C ARG A 147 4.09 -17.48 -12.68
N LEU A 148 4.62 -18.47 -11.96
CA LEU A 148 4.07 -18.89 -10.67
C LEU A 148 4.07 -17.72 -9.68
N ARG A 149 5.16 -16.95 -9.58
CA ARG A 149 5.23 -15.74 -8.72
C ARG A 149 4.13 -14.73 -9.07
N CYS A 150 3.89 -14.48 -10.38
CA CYS A 150 2.80 -13.61 -10.82
C CYS A 150 1.42 -14.14 -10.38
N ARG A 151 1.14 -15.42 -10.67
CA ARG A 151 -0.11 -16.10 -10.30
C ARG A 151 -0.33 -16.07 -8.79
N VAL A 152 0.73 -16.24 -7.99
CA VAL A 152 0.64 -16.18 -6.54
C VAL A 152 0.29 -14.77 -6.06
N ALA A 153 1.05 -13.76 -6.53
CA ALA A 153 0.89 -12.39 -6.09
C ALA A 153 -0.48 -11.79 -6.42
N PHE A 154 -0.98 -12.06 -7.63
CA PHE A 154 -2.19 -11.43 -8.16
C PHE A 154 -3.45 -12.30 -8.01
N HIS A 155 -3.35 -13.63 -8.10
CA HIS A 155 -4.52 -14.51 -8.04
C HIS A 155 -4.62 -15.39 -6.78
N ALA A 156 -3.53 -16.00 -6.31
CA ALA A 156 -3.60 -16.94 -5.19
C ALA A 156 -3.76 -16.22 -3.84
N LEU A 157 -3.08 -15.08 -3.67
CA LEU A 157 -3.15 -14.25 -2.47
C LEU A 157 -4.39 -13.35 -2.49
N GLN A 158 -5.56 -13.98 -2.42
CA GLN A 158 -6.83 -13.30 -2.29
C GLN A 158 -7.04 -12.87 -0.84
N PHE A 159 -7.47 -11.62 -0.65
CA PHE A 159 -7.90 -11.17 0.67
C PHE A 159 -9.08 -11.99 1.16
N ARG A 160 -9.29 -12.02 2.48
CA ARG A 160 -10.46 -12.68 3.06
C ARG A 160 -11.78 -12.12 2.46
N PRO A 161 -12.86 -12.91 2.41
CA PRO A 161 -14.11 -12.50 1.78
C PRO A 161 -14.68 -11.19 2.33
N GLU A 162 -14.55 -10.94 3.64
CA GLU A 162 -15.07 -9.72 4.27
C GLU A 162 -14.36 -8.46 3.78
N ILE A 163 -13.03 -8.52 3.56
CA ILE A 163 -12.24 -7.41 2.99
C ILE A 163 -12.67 -7.17 1.53
N GLN A 164 -12.80 -8.24 0.75
CA GLN A 164 -13.20 -8.14 -0.66
C GLN A 164 -14.60 -7.54 -0.80
N MET A 165 -15.54 -7.97 0.03
CA MET A 165 -16.92 -7.50 0.03
C MET A 165 -17.00 -6.02 0.42
N LEU A 166 -16.30 -5.60 1.49
CA LEU A 166 -16.28 -4.19 1.87
C LEU A 166 -15.57 -3.33 0.81
N GLY A 167 -14.45 -3.77 0.26
CA GLY A 167 -13.75 -3.07 -0.83
C GLY A 167 -14.63 -2.88 -2.06
N ARG A 168 -15.36 -3.92 -2.49
CA ARG A 168 -16.35 -3.82 -3.58
C ARG A 168 -17.47 -2.82 -3.26
N ARG A 169 -17.95 -2.79 -2.01
CA ARG A 169 -18.95 -1.81 -1.57
C ARG A 169 -18.40 -0.39 -1.61
N MET A 170 -17.15 -0.16 -1.22
CA MET A 170 -16.50 1.15 -1.36
C MET A 170 -16.44 1.61 -2.82
N VAL A 171 -16.02 0.72 -3.73
CA VAL A 171 -16.02 1.00 -5.17
C VAL A 171 -17.42 1.28 -5.69
N HIS A 172 -18.43 0.54 -5.24
CA HIS A 172 -19.82 0.79 -5.61
C HIS A 172 -20.31 2.17 -5.14
N LYS A 173 -20.01 2.57 -3.89
CA LYS A 173 -20.33 3.91 -3.37
C LYS A 173 -19.66 5.02 -4.20
N LEU A 174 -18.39 4.83 -4.58
CA LEU A 174 -17.65 5.77 -5.44
C LEU A 174 -18.29 5.89 -6.83
N ARG A 175 -18.65 4.76 -7.45
CA ARG A 175 -19.28 4.73 -8.78
C ARG A 175 -20.74 5.17 -8.79
N ALA A 176 -21.47 5.02 -7.68
CA ALA A 176 -22.87 5.42 -7.55
C ALA A 176 -23.07 6.94 -7.72
N LEU A 177 -22.02 7.74 -7.58
CA LEU A 177 -22.02 9.18 -7.88
C LEU A 177 -22.09 9.48 -9.39
N GLY A 178 -22.08 8.45 -10.25
CA GLY A 178 -22.26 8.57 -11.70
C GLY A 178 -21.07 9.16 -12.46
N GLN A 179 -19.90 9.25 -11.81
CA GLN A 179 -18.68 9.82 -12.37
C GLN A 179 -17.49 8.86 -12.19
N PRO A 180 -16.51 8.88 -13.11
CA PRO A 180 -15.26 8.16 -12.91
C PRO A 180 -14.50 8.74 -11.72
N PHE A 181 -13.71 7.91 -11.04
CA PHE A 181 -12.90 8.33 -9.91
C PHE A 181 -11.42 8.04 -10.13
N LEU A 182 -10.58 8.88 -9.54
CA LEU A 182 -9.14 8.75 -9.55
C LEU A 182 -8.67 8.30 -8.17
N ALA A 183 -7.85 7.26 -8.10
CA ALA A 183 -7.16 6.88 -6.87
C ALA A 183 -5.78 7.55 -6.82
N PHE A 184 -5.49 8.22 -5.71
CA PHE A 184 -4.22 8.88 -5.43
C PHE A 184 -3.59 8.27 -4.18
N HIS A 185 -2.36 7.78 -4.29
CA HIS A 185 -1.58 7.33 -3.14
C HIS A 185 -0.37 8.26 -2.94
N PRO A 186 -0.33 9.07 -1.87
CA PRO A 186 0.72 10.08 -1.67
C PRO A 186 2.08 9.44 -1.37
N GLY A 187 2.11 8.30 -0.68
CA GLY A 187 3.35 7.64 -0.26
C GLY A 187 4.19 8.44 0.74
N LEU A 188 3.55 9.36 1.47
CA LEU A 188 4.15 10.10 2.58
C LEU A 188 4.22 9.21 3.83
N LEU A 189 5.09 8.21 3.82
CA LEU A 189 5.36 7.37 4.99
C LEU A 189 6.60 7.89 5.73
N ARG A 190 6.55 7.89 7.07
CA ARG A 190 7.67 8.37 7.91
C ARG A 190 8.99 7.66 7.58
N GLU A 191 8.93 6.33 7.42
CA GLU A 191 10.09 5.50 7.08
C GLU A 191 10.70 5.89 5.72
N THR A 192 9.85 6.07 4.72
CA THR A 192 10.24 6.48 3.37
C THR A 192 10.88 7.86 3.35
N LEU A 193 10.29 8.83 4.06
CA LEU A 193 10.80 10.19 4.15
C LEU A 193 12.16 10.23 4.87
N ALA A 194 12.31 9.44 5.94
CA ALA A 194 13.57 9.30 6.67
C ALA A 194 14.67 8.67 5.83
N TYR A 195 14.35 7.57 5.13
CA TYR A 195 15.28 6.86 4.26
C TYR A 195 15.85 7.77 3.15
N ASN A 196 15.01 8.58 2.52
CA ASN A 196 15.40 9.46 1.41
C ASN A 196 15.89 10.84 1.86
N GLY A 197 15.85 11.14 3.16
CA GLY A 197 16.30 12.43 3.69
C GLY A 197 15.42 13.61 3.24
N CYS A 198 14.10 13.41 3.26
CA CYS A 198 13.10 14.38 2.80
C CYS A 198 12.46 15.16 3.95
N ALA A 199 13.24 15.49 4.99
CA ALA A 199 12.76 16.11 6.21
C ALA A 199 12.25 17.55 5.97
N GLU A 200 12.96 18.35 5.18
CA GLU A 200 12.66 19.78 4.97
C GLU A 200 11.46 20.01 4.02
N LEU A 201 10.76 18.95 3.60
CA LEU A 201 9.44 19.09 2.97
C LEU A 201 8.36 19.55 3.97
N PHE A 202 8.65 19.43 5.26
CA PHE A 202 7.81 19.88 6.36
C PHE A 202 8.46 21.09 7.05
N GLN A 203 7.65 21.92 7.70
CA GLN A 203 8.09 23.18 8.34
C GLN A 203 7.80 23.19 9.85
N ASP A 204 7.73 22.01 10.48
CA ASP A 204 7.27 21.83 11.85
C ASP A 204 7.95 20.61 12.51
N VAL A 205 7.37 20.11 13.62
CA VAL A 205 7.85 18.95 14.39
C VAL A 205 8.06 17.68 13.54
N HIS A 206 7.42 17.59 12.37
CA HIS A 206 7.59 16.48 11.43
C HIS A 206 9.03 16.38 10.90
N THR A 207 9.74 17.49 10.77
CA THR A 207 11.15 17.52 10.35
C THR A 207 12.04 16.78 11.35
N GLU A 208 11.88 17.08 12.65
CA GLU A 208 12.63 16.43 13.73
C GLU A 208 12.34 14.94 13.81
N LEU A 209 11.08 14.54 13.62
CA LEU A 209 10.69 13.12 13.56
C LEU A 209 11.36 12.35 12.44
N ILE A 210 11.43 12.95 11.25
CA ILE A 210 12.08 12.33 10.09
C ILE A 210 13.58 12.20 10.35
N GLN A 211 14.23 13.25 10.87
CA GLN A 211 15.66 13.23 11.17
C GLN A 211 16.01 12.22 12.27
N HIS A 212 15.22 12.16 13.34
CA HIS A 212 15.41 11.17 14.40
C HIS A 212 15.27 9.75 13.86
N ARG A 213 14.22 9.49 13.08
CA ARG A 213 14.03 8.17 12.47
C ARG A 213 15.19 7.79 11.54
N ARG A 214 15.71 8.75 10.78
CA ARG A 214 16.90 8.55 9.93
C ARG A 214 18.13 8.19 10.77
N ALA A 215 18.36 8.87 11.89
CA ALA A 215 19.44 8.55 12.81
C ALA A 215 19.38 7.11 13.33
N GLN A 216 18.17 6.64 13.67
CA GLN A 216 17.97 5.25 14.07
C GLN A 216 18.28 4.27 12.92
N MET A 217 17.82 4.55 11.69
CA MET A 217 18.10 3.69 10.54
C MET A 217 19.60 3.55 10.26
N ILE A 218 20.37 4.63 10.46
CA ILE A 218 21.84 4.61 10.34
C ILE A 218 22.44 3.77 11.46
N LYS A 219 21.99 3.96 12.71
CA LYS A 219 22.45 3.17 13.87
C LYS A 219 22.17 1.68 13.70
N ASP A 220 21.03 1.33 13.11
CA ASP A 220 20.61 -0.05 12.84
C ASP A 220 21.31 -0.67 11.61
N GLY A 221 22.12 0.11 10.88
CA GLY A 221 22.82 -0.34 9.67
C GLY A 221 21.91 -0.58 8.46
N ILE A 222 20.66 -0.10 8.52
CA ILE A 222 19.67 -0.17 7.44
C ILE A 222 20.05 0.80 6.33
N LEU A 223 20.51 2.00 6.71
CA LEU A 223 20.91 3.07 5.82
C LEU A 223 22.40 3.36 5.98
N LYS A 224 23.12 3.46 4.86
CA LYS A 224 24.55 3.82 4.80
C LYS A 224 24.70 5.17 4.12
N ASP A 225 24.21 6.20 4.78
CA ASP A 225 24.21 7.57 4.28
C ASP A 225 24.37 8.56 5.44
N GLU A 226 24.55 9.84 5.12
CA GLU A 226 24.72 10.90 6.10
C GLU A 226 23.41 11.19 6.85
N LEU A 227 23.51 11.64 8.11
CA LEU A 227 22.34 12.01 8.91
C LEU A 227 21.67 13.27 8.37
N ASN A 228 22.45 14.34 8.17
CA ASN A 228 21.95 15.61 7.66
C ASN A 228 22.07 15.64 6.14
N VAL A 229 20.93 15.72 5.45
CA VAL A 229 20.85 15.69 3.99
C VAL A 229 19.96 16.82 3.52
N ASN A 230 20.42 17.58 2.53
CA ASN A 230 19.65 18.64 1.91
C ASN A 230 18.43 18.04 1.17
N SER A 231 17.23 18.27 1.69
CA SER A 231 16.01 17.64 1.18
C SER A 231 15.62 18.20 -0.17
N HIS A 232 15.92 19.47 -0.44
CA HIS A 232 15.70 20.08 -1.76
C HIS A 232 16.52 19.38 -2.84
N LEU A 233 17.79 19.05 -2.57
CA LEU A 233 18.63 18.31 -3.50
C LEU A 233 18.11 16.88 -3.72
N GLN A 234 17.60 16.22 -2.68
CA GLN A 234 16.99 14.88 -2.82
C GLN A 234 15.70 14.92 -3.63
N ARG A 235 14.88 15.95 -3.42
CA ARG A 235 13.70 16.23 -4.25
C ARG A 235 14.09 16.48 -5.71
N ASP A 236 15.13 17.26 -5.98
CA ASP A 236 15.62 17.53 -7.32
C ASP A 236 16.20 16.28 -8.01
N LYS A 237 16.63 15.27 -7.24
CA LYS A 237 17.01 13.95 -7.74
C LYS A 237 15.80 13.04 -7.99
N GLY A 238 14.59 13.45 -7.59
CA GLY A 238 13.37 12.65 -7.68
C GLY A 238 13.24 11.57 -6.61
N LEU A 239 13.99 11.68 -5.50
CA LEU A 239 14.00 10.69 -4.41
C LEU A 239 12.93 10.95 -3.35
N CYS A 240 12.32 12.14 -3.36
CA CYS A 240 11.22 12.47 -2.46
C CYS A 240 9.83 12.27 -3.10
N PRO A 241 8.79 11.98 -2.29
CA PRO A 241 7.39 12.01 -2.71
C PRO A 241 6.96 13.36 -3.30
N LEU A 242 6.02 13.31 -4.24
CA LEU A 242 5.30 14.49 -4.68
C LEU A 242 4.31 14.91 -3.60
N MET A 243 4.28 16.20 -3.27
CA MET A 243 3.35 16.72 -2.27
C MET A 243 1.91 16.72 -2.82
N PRO A 244 0.88 16.52 -1.98
CA PRO A 244 -0.52 16.55 -2.43
C PRO A 244 -0.90 17.83 -3.18
N GLU A 245 -0.33 18.98 -2.80
CA GLU A 245 -0.46 20.26 -3.51
C GLU A 245 0.08 20.18 -4.94
N GLU A 246 1.30 19.67 -5.12
CA GLU A 246 1.92 19.49 -6.45
C GLU A 246 1.05 18.57 -7.32
N VAL A 247 0.58 17.44 -6.75
CA VAL A 247 -0.27 16.50 -7.48
C VAL A 247 -1.61 17.14 -7.87
N GLY A 248 -2.22 17.92 -6.98
CA GLY A 248 -3.47 18.61 -7.30
C GLY A 248 -3.30 19.58 -8.48
N ILE A 249 -2.20 20.33 -8.52
CA ILE A 249 -1.90 21.23 -9.64
C ILE A 249 -1.69 20.44 -10.94
N LEU A 250 -0.92 19.34 -10.88
CA LEU A 250 -0.70 18.47 -12.04
C LEU A 250 -2.03 17.94 -12.60
N LEU A 251 -2.96 17.50 -11.73
CA LEU A 251 -4.26 17.02 -12.15
C LEU A 251 -5.12 18.12 -12.79
N ARG A 252 -5.14 19.34 -12.23
CA ARG A 252 -5.86 20.46 -12.85
C ARG A 252 -5.32 20.79 -14.24
N VAL A 253 -4.00 20.77 -14.41
CA VAL A 253 -3.32 20.99 -15.69
C VAL A 253 -3.67 19.91 -16.71
N MET A 254 -3.84 18.66 -16.25
CA MET A 254 -4.31 17.55 -17.08
C MET A 254 -5.80 17.64 -17.46
N GLY A 255 -6.52 18.66 -16.98
CA GLY A 255 -7.92 18.90 -17.31
C GLY A 255 -8.92 18.20 -16.39
N TYR A 256 -8.49 17.65 -15.25
CA TYR A 256 -9.42 17.13 -14.26
C TYR A 256 -10.22 18.29 -13.63
N PRO A 257 -11.56 18.28 -13.70
CA PRO A 257 -12.37 19.33 -13.11
C PRO A 257 -12.36 19.25 -11.57
N ALA A 258 -12.64 20.35 -10.88
CA ALA A 258 -12.68 20.40 -9.40
C ALA A 258 -13.69 19.42 -8.77
N LYS A 259 -14.71 19.01 -9.52
CA LYS A 259 -15.70 17.99 -9.11
C LYS A 259 -15.21 16.55 -9.21
N THR A 260 -13.99 16.31 -9.74
CA THR A 260 -13.42 14.96 -9.85
C THR A 260 -13.40 14.29 -8.49
N ILE A 261 -13.86 13.04 -8.44
CA ILE A 261 -13.80 12.23 -7.23
C ILE A 261 -12.37 11.70 -7.09
N ILE A 262 -11.68 12.10 -6.03
CA ILE A 262 -10.35 11.61 -5.69
C ILE A 262 -10.46 10.70 -4.49
N TYR A 263 -10.18 9.41 -4.67
CA TYR A 263 -9.98 8.48 -3.57
C TYR A 263 -8.54 8.56 -3.08
N LEU A 264 -8.35 9.00 -1.84
CA LEU A 264 -7.04 9.01 -1.18
C LEU A 264 -6.76 7.63 -0.57
N ALA A 265 -5.79 6.92 -1.16
CA ALA A 265 -5.31 5.63 -0.69
C ALA A 265 -4.13 5.80 0.28
N GLY A 266 -4.03 4.91 1.27
CA GLY A 266 -2.92 4.83 2.21
C GLY A 266 -3.44 4.75 3.65
N SER A 267 -3.05 3.71 4.39
CA SER A 267 -3.43 3.57 5.80
C SER A 267 -2.79 4.61 6.73
N GLU A 268 -1.72 5.26 6.28
CA GLU A 268 -1.00 6.31 6.98
C GLU A 268 -0.55 7.39 5.99
N THR A 269 -0.73 8.65 6.36
CA THR A 269 -0.17 9.81 5.66
C THR A 269 0.52 10.67 6.69
N PHE A 270 1.85 10.71 6.66
CA PHE A 270 2.66 11.53 7.53
C PHE A 270 2.39 13.02 7.23
N GLY A 271 2.24 13.84 8.27
CA GLY A 271 1.68 15.19 8.14
C GLY A 271 0.16 15.28 8.31
N GLY A 272 -0.54 14.14 8.32
CA GLY A 272 -1.98 14.06 8.59
C GLY A 272 -2.85 14.85 7.62
N GLN A 273 -3.96 15.40 8.12
CA GLN A 273 -4.89 16.19 7.30
C GLN A 273 -4.28 17.50 6.78
N ARG A 274 -3.31 18.08 7.50
CA ARG A 274 -2.69 19.38 7.16
C ARG A 274 -2.07 19.36 5.76
N VAL A 275 -1.37 18.28 5.40
CA VAL A 275 -0.74 18.16 4.08
C VAL A 275 -1.73 17.93 2.94
N LEU A 276 -2.97 17.55 3.26
CA LEU A 276 -4.03 17.28 2.27
C LEU A 276 -4.91 18.50 1.99
N ILE A 277 -4.83 19.56 2.81
CA ILE A 277 -5.65 20.78 2.67
C ILE A 277 -5.58 21.35 1.24
N PRO A 278 -4.40 21.54 0.62
CA PRO A 278 -4.34 22.12 -0.73
C PRO A 278 -4.98 21.21 -1.80
N LEU A 279 -4.88 19.88 -1.64
CA LEU A 279 -5.52 18.94 -2.56
C LEU A 279 -7.05 19.01 -2.43
N ARG A 280 -7.56 19.03 -1.19
CA ARG A 280 -9.00 19.13 -0.90
C ARG A 280 -9.61 20.46 -1.35
N SER A 281 -8.85 21.56 -1.32
CA SER A 281 -9.31 22.85 -1.82
C SER A 281 -9.41 22.89 -3.36
N MET A 282 -8.56 22.13 -4.06
CA MET A 282 -8.63 21.98 -5.52
C MET A 282 -9.69 20.98 -5.98
N PHE A 283 -9.92 19.93 -5.20
CA PHE A 283 -10.85 18.85 -5.48
C PHE A 283 -11.73 18.57 -4.26
N ILE A 284 -12.90 19.19 -4.24
CA ILE A 284 -13.83 19.12 -3.11
C ILE A 284 -14.33 17.69 -2.82
N ASN A 285 -14.36 16.83 -3.85
CA ASN A 285 -14.79 15.43 -3.74
C ASN A 285 -13.60 14.50 -3.45
N THR A 286 -12.69 14.94 -2.57
CA THR A 286 -11.57 14.10 -2.09
C THR A 286 -12.05 13.30 -0.89
N VAL A 287 -12.18 11.98 -1.07
CA VAL A 287 -12.68 11.03 -0.08
C VAL A 287 -11.62 9.99 0.25
N ASP A 288 -11.77 9.32 1.38
CA ASP A 288 -10.88 8.28 1.89
C ASP A 288 -11.70 7.13 2.50
N ARG A 289 -11.01 6.09 2.96
CA ARG A 289 -11.68 4.97 3.63
C ARG A 289 -12.57 5.39 4.79
N THR A 290 -12.13 6.37 5.60
CA THR A 290 -12.87 6.81 6.80
C THR A 290 -14.15 7.54 6.49
N SER A 291 -14.24 8.20 5.33
CA SER A 291 -15.46 8.85 4.84
C SER A 291 -16.37 7.88 4.08
N LEU A 292 -15.83 6.81 3.48
CA LEU A 292 -16.63 5.82 2.73
C LEU A 292 -17.21 4.69 3.59
N CYS A 293 -16.61 4.41 4.75
CA CYS A 293 -17.01 3.32 5.62
C CYS A 293 -17.53 3.84 6.96
N SER A 294 -18.62 3.26 7.44
CA SER A 294 -19.10 3.46 8.81
C SER A 294 -18.18 2.77 9.82
N GLU A 295 -18.14 3.28 11.05
CA GLU A 295 -17.38 2.66 12.14
C GLU A 295 -17.76 1.19 12.37
N LYS A 296 -19.05 0.85 12.19
CA LYS A 296 -19.53 -0.52 12.28
C LYS A 296 -18.93 -1.43 11.21
N GLU A 297 -18.93 -1.01 9.94
CA GLU A 297 -18.33 -1.80 8.85
C GLU A 297 -16.83 -2.05 9.09
N LEU A 298 -16.13 -1.04 9.62
CA LEU A 298 -14.72 -1.13 9.97
C LEU A 298 -14.49 -2.06 11.17
N SER A 299 -15.34 -1.97 12.19
CA SER A 299 -15.31 -2.82 13.40
C SER A 299 -15.59 -4.29 13.06
N ASP A 300 -16.61 -4.55 12.25
CA ASP A 300 -16.98 -5.90 11.78
C ASP A 300 -15.81 -6.56 11.03
N LEU A 301 -15.05 -5.78 10.27
CA LEU A 301 -13.88 -6.26 9.54
C LEU A 301 -12.72 -6.66 10.46
N VAL A 302 -12.44 -5.83 11.48
CA VAL A 302 -11.41 -6.10 12.50
C VAL A 302 -11.80 -7.35 13.31
N GLY A 303 -13.08 -7.46 13.65
CA GLY A 303 -13.62 -8.50 14.51
C GLY A 303 -13.52 -8.15 16.00
N PRO A 304 -13.98 -9.05 16.89
CA PRO A 304 -14.03 -8.78 18.33
C PRO A 304 -12.62 -8.63 18.90
N GLU A 305 -12.35 -7.51 19.58
CA GLU A 305 -11.05 -7.21 20.17
C GLU A 305 -11.03 -7.41 21.68
N THR A 306 -9.85 -7.73 22.22
CA THR A 306 -9.67 -7.75 23.68
C THR A 306 -9.49 -6.32 24.19
N PRO A 307 -10.18 -5.90 25.27
CA PRO A 307 -9.93 -4.60 25.88
C PRO A 307 -8.45 -4.45 26.27
N LEU A 308 -7.83 -3.33 25.89
CA LEU A 308 -6.52 -2.97 26.45
C LEU A 308 -6.73 -2.28 27.80
N PRO A 309 -5.75 -2.38 28.72
CA PRO A 309 -5.74 -1.54 29.89
C PRO A 309 -5.86 -0.08 29.45
N LEU A 310 -6.78 0.67 30.07
CA LEU A 310 -6.84 2.12 29.87
C LEU A 310 -5.45 2.69 30.21
N ASN A 311 -4.85 3.38 29.24
CA ASN A 311 -3.64 4.14 29.47
C ASN A 311 -4.04 5.34 30.33
N ARG A 312 -4.06 5.18 31.67
CA ARG A 312 -4.29 6.32 32.57
C ARG A 312 -3.10 7.25 32.36
N PHE A 313 -3.35 8.36 31.69
CA PHE A 313 -2.40 9.46 31.64
C PHE A 313 -2.03 9.81 33.08
N GLN A 314 -0.77 9.57 33.45
CA GLN A 314 -0.19 10.14 34.65
C GLN A 314 0.49 11.43 34.19
N PRO A 315 0.00 12.61 34.62
CA PRO A 315 0.73 13.84 34.36
C PRO A 315 2.16 13.65 34.90
N PRO A 316 3.18 14.17 34.17
CA PRO A 316 4.53 14.14 34.69
C PRO A 316 4.53 14.76 36.09
N PRO A 317 5.33 14.22 37.02
CA PRO A 317 5.43 14.81 38.35
C PRO A 317 5.78 16.29 38.22
N ALA A 318 5.12 17.14 39.00
CA ALA A 318 5.41 18.57 39.00
C ALA A 318 6.89 18.76 39.32
N LYS A 319 7.64 19.40 38.41
CA LYS A 319 9.06 19.69 38.60
C LYS A 319 9.22 20.58 39.84
N SER A 320 10.29 20.34 40.61
CA SER A 320 10.57 21.20 41.75
C SER A 320 10.96 22.61 41.29
N GLU A 321 10.82 23.59 42.16
CA GLU A 321 11.19 24.98 41.86
C GLU A 321 12.69 25.11 41.51
N GLU A 322 13.53 24.19 42.00
CA GLU A 322 14.96 24.11 41.75
C GLU A 322 15.27 23.54 40.36
N GLU A 323 14.54 22.50 39.93
CA GLU A 323 14.65 21.92 38.59
C GLU A 323 14.23 22.92 37.50
N LEU A 324 13.16 23.67 37.76
CA LEU A 324 12.72 24.75 36.87
C LEU A 324 13.77 25.85 36.74
N LYS A 325 14.45 26.22 37.84
CA LYS A 325 15.54 27.21 37.84
C LYS A 325 16.78 26.70 37.10
N GLU A 326 17.10 25.42 37.21
CA GLU A 326 18.19 24.75 36.47
C GLU A 326 17.93 24.74 34.96
N GLU A 327 16.73 24.35 34.53
CA GLU A 327 16.33 24.40 33.11
C GLU A 327 16.34 25.83 32.57
N TRP A 328 15.84 26.78 33.36
CA TRP A 328 15.86 28.20 33.00
C TRP A 328 17.27 28.72 32.75
N LYS A 329 18.26 28.26 33.54
CA LYS A 329 19.67 28.64 33.37
C LYS A 329 20.34 27.97 32.16
N ARG A 330 19.87 26.78 31.74
CA ARG A 330 20.39 26.08 30.55
C ARG A 330 19.74 26.51 29.24
N ALA A 331 18.55 27.12 29.29
CA ALA A 331 17.88 27.61 28.09
C ALA A 331 18.70 28.78 27.48
N GLY A 332 19.16 28.60 26.23
CA GLY A 332 19.97 29.60 25.51
C GLY A 332 19.25 30.95 25.31
N PRO A 333 19.96 31.98 24.80
CA PRO A 333 19.43 33.33 24.65
C PRO A 333 18.26 33.36 23.66
N ARG A 334 17.05 33.59 24.18
CA ARG A 334 15.83 33.76 23.39
C ARG A 334 15.65 35.23 22.98
N PRO A 335 15.21 35.53 21.75
CA PRO A 335 14.81 36.88 21.37
C PRO A 335 13.58 37.31 22.18
N ARG A 336 13.58 38.54 22.72
CA ARG A 336 12.44 39.18 23.41
C ARG A 336 12.05 40.47 22.68
N PRO A 337 10.79 40.95 22.74
CA PRO A 337 9.89 40.80 23.90
C PRO A 337 8.42 40.41 23.62
N LEU A 338 7.94 39.38 24.34
CA LEU A 338 6.83 39.34 25.33
C LEU A 338 6.98 37.99 26.09
N PRO A 339 6.54 37.85 27.36
CA PRO A 339 6.40 36.51 27.95
C PRO A 339 5.34 35.75 27.15
N PRO A 340 5.58 34.50 26.73
CA PRO A 340 4.53 33.73 26.09
C PRO A 340 3.35 33.58 27.08
N PRO A 341 2.11 33.46 26.57
CA PRO A 341 1.02 32.96 27.40
C PRO A 341 1.45 31.67 28.12
N PRO A 342 0.91 31.37 29.32
CA PRO A 342 1.19 30.10 29.98
C PRO A 342 1.02 28.96 28.97
N ASP A 343 1.92 27.98 29.00
CA ASP A 343 1.80 26.82 28.12
C ASP A 343 0.38 26.30 28.23
N ARG A 344 -0.33 26.26 27.09
CA ARG A 344 -1.66 25.64 27.07
C ARG A 344 -1.53 24.22 27.61
N PRO A 345 -2.54 23.70 28.30
CA PRO A 345 -2.54 22.31 28.71
C PRO A 345 -2.21 21.46 27.48
N ILE A 346 -1.13 20.67 27.55
CA ILE A 346 -0.85 19.71 26.48
C ILE A 346 -1.98 18.69 26.56
N TYR A 347 -2.87 18.73 25.57
CA TYR A 347 -4.05 17.87 25.58
C TYR A 347 -3.61 16.41 25.45
N GLN A 348 -4.42 15.50 25.97
CA GLN A 348 -4.11 14.06 25.97
C GLN A 348 -3.77 13.54 24.56
N HIS A 349 -4.45 14.01 23.51
CA HIS A 349 -4.18 13.65 22.12
C HIS A 349 -2.84 14.17 21.56
N GLU A 350 -2.23 15.17 22.21
CA GLU A 350 -0.92 15.73 21.82
C GLU A 350 0.23 14.94 22.47
N LYS A 351 -0.06 14.29 23.60
CA LYS A 351 0.81 13.28 24.20
C LYS A 351 0.57 11.86 23.70
N GLU A 352 -0.63 11.57 23.21
CA GLU A 352 -0.99 10.31 22.59
C GLU A 352 -0.62 10.35 21.11
N GLY A 353 0.64 10.05 20.82
CA GLY A 353 1.12 9.95 19.45
C GLY A 353 2.63 9.98 19.35
N TRP A 354 3.13 9.94 18.12
CA TRP A 354 4.56 9.94 17.83
C TRP A 354 5.30 11.21 18.31
N TYR A 355 4.60 12.27 18.74
CA TYR A 355 5.19 13.60 19.00
C TYR A 355 5.60 13.82 20.46
N ALA A 356 4.91 13.18 21.41
CA ALA A 356 5.02 13.47 22.84
C ALA A 356 6.43 13.29 23.39
N TRP A 357 7.02 12.16 23.05
CA TRP A 357 8.30 11.75 23.62
C TRP A 357 9.47 12.60 23.12
N ILE A 358 9.36 13.27 21.96
CA ILE A 358 10.44 14.12 21.43
C ILE A 358 10.74 15.27 22.39
N THR A 359 9.71 15.74 23.10
CA THR A 359 9.84 16.82 24.07
C THR A 359 10.29 16.35 25.45
N GLU A 360 10.18 15.05 25.74
CA GLU A 360 10.39 14.48 27.07
C GLU A 360 11.68 13.64 27.17
N THR A 361 12.02 12.88 26.14
CA THR A 361 13.15 11.95 26.14
C THR A 361 13.88 11.91 24.79
N PRO A 362 15.22 11.78 24.77
CA PRO A 362 15.98 11.66 23.51
C PRO A 362 15.77 10.32 22.78
N THR A 363 15.16 9.33 23.44
CA THR A 363 14.92 7.98 22.92
C THR A 363 13.45 7.77 22.61
N GLU A 364 13.14 7.32 21.39
CA GLU A 364 11.79 6.91 21.02
C GLU A 364 11.34 5.75 21.91
N PRO A 365 10.16 5.85 22.56
CA PRO A 365 9.65 4.80 23.43
C PRO A 365 9.29 3.57 22.59
N ASP A 366 9.35 2.40 23.24
CA ASP A 366 8.82 1.18 22.64
C ASP A 366 7.33 1.37 22.31
N PRO A 367 6.85 0.84 21.17
CA PRO A 367 5.47 1.04 20.75
C PRO A 367 4.50 0.47 21.80
N SER A 368 3.47 1.25 22.12
CA SER A 368 2.44 0.84 23.07
C SER A 368 1.63 -0.36 22.52
N PRO A 369 0.91 -1.10 23.38
CA PRO A 369 0.00 -2.15 22.91
C PRO A 369 -1.05 -1.64 21.90
N MET A 370 -1.47 -0.37 22.03
CA MET A 370 -2.38 0.27 21.09
C MET A 370 -1.70 0.56 19.75
N ASP A 371 -0.44 1.03 19.76
CA ASP A 371 0.32 1.24 18.52
C ASP A 371 0.51 -0.06 17.74
N LEU A 372 0.80 -1.16 18.45
CA LEU A 372 0.91 -2.48 17.83
C LEU A 372 -0.42 -2.92 17.22
N ARG A 373 -1.53 -2.78 17.95
CA ARG A 373 -2.88 -3.06 17.44
C ARG A 373 -3.20 -2.25 16.19
N MET A 374 -2.95 -0.95 16.22
CA MET A 374 -3.17 -0.07 15.07
C MET A 374 -2.28 -0.47 13.88
N LYS A 375 -1.03 -0.87 14.12
CA LYS A 375 -0.15 -1.43 13.07
C LYS A 375 -0.75 -2.70 12.44
N ALA A 376 -1.38 -3.58 13.22
CA ALA A 376 -2.10 -4.73 12.66
C ALA A 376 -3.29 -4.29 11.81
N HIS A 377 -4.10 -3.32 12.27
CA HIS A 377 -5.28 -2.83 11.55
C HIS A 377 -4.93 -2.19 10.20
N ARG A 378 -3.77 -1.53 10.13
CA ARG A 378 -3.25 -0.96 8.88
C ARG A 378 -3.17 -2.00 7.75
N LEU A 379 -2.91 -3.28 8.05
CA LEU A 379 -2.91 -4.34 7.04
C LEU A 379 -4.28 -4.49 6.34
N LEU A 380 -5.38 -4.34 7.08
CA LEU A 380 -6.74 -4.39 6.56
C LEU A 380 -7.06 -3.13 5.75
N TRP A 381 -6.65 -1.98 6.26
CA TRP A 381 -6.80 -0.68 5.62
C TRP A 381 -6.09 -0.62 4.26
N ASP A 382 -4.83 -1.02 4.21
CA ASP A 382 -4.08 -1.10 2.97
C ASP A 382 -4.71 -2.09 1.99
N ALA A 383 -5.33 -3.17 2.48
CA ALA A 383 -6.01 -4.14 1.62
C ALA A 383 -7.27 -3.56 0.96
N LEU A 384 -8.06 -2.77 1.68
CA LEU A 384 -9.19 -2.03 1.13
C LEU A 384 -8.71 -0.98 0.12
N ASP A 385 -7.71 -0.19 0.50
CA ASP A 385 -7.13 0.85 -0.36
C ASP A 385 -6.54 0.24 -1.65
N TYR A 386 -5.94 -0.94 -1.53
CA TYR A 386 -5.44 -1.70 -2.68
C TYR A 386 -6.58 -2.06 -3.63
N ILE A 387 -7.66 -2.67 -3.14
CA ILE A 387 -8.83 -3.03 -3.98
C ILE A 387 -9.38 -1.80 -4.70
N VAL A 388 -9.61 -0.71 -3.98
CA VAL A 388 -10.16 0.52 -4.57
C VAL A 388 -9.20 1.11 -5.61
N SER A 389 -7.89 1.07 -5.37
CA SER A 389 -6.88 1.57 -6.31
C SER A 389 -6.77 0.73 -7.59
N LEU A 390 -7.02 -0.59 -7.51
CA LEU A 390 -7.08 -1.44 -8.71
C LEU A 390 -8.30 -1.13 -9.58
N GLU A 391 -9.43 -0.83 -8.96
CA GLU A 391 -10.72 -0.58 -9.62
C GLU A 391 -10.91 0.87 -10.10
N ALA A 392 -9.98 1.77 -9.76
CA ALA A 392 -10.04 3.18 -10.16
C ALA A 392 -9.84 3.37 -11.67
N ASP A 393 -10.58 4.31 -12.26
CA ASP A 393 -10.49 4.65 -13.69
C ASP A 393 -9.11 5.24 -14.03
N ALA A 394 -8.54 5.99 -13.09
CA ALA A 394 -7.18 6.49 -13.12
C ALA A 394 -6.47 6.24 -11.78
N PHE A 395 -5.19 5.89 -11.83
CA PHE A 395 -4.33 5.80 -10.65
C PHE A 395 -3.15 6.76 -10.79
N PHE A 396 -2.92 7.59 -9.77
CA PHE A 396 -1.80 8.50 -9.69
C PHE A 396 -0.90 8.16 -8.49
N PRO A 397 0.37 7.76 -8.71
CA PRO A 397 1.31 7.54 -7.62
C PRO A 397 2.02 8.84 -7.24
N GLY A 398 1.85 9.29 -5.98
CA GLY A 398 2.68 10.35 -5.39
C GLY A 398 4.11 9.89 -5.11
N PHE A 399 4.26 8.58 -4.87
CA PHE A 399 5.56 7.96 -4.68
C PHE A 399 5.57 6.47 -5.08
N ASN A 400 6.50 6.08 -5.96
CA ASN A 400 6.81 4.71 -6.35
C ASN A 400 8.32 4.56 -6.60
N ASN A 401 8.89 3.36 -6.43
CA ASN A 401 10.31 3.08 -6.67
C ASN A 401 11.25 4.09 -5.99
N ASP A 402 11.40 3.96 -4.69
CA ASP A 402 12.15 4.87 -3.83
C ASP A 402 13.68 4.65 -3.84
N GLY A 403 14.16 3.72 -4.68
CA GLY A 403 15.57 3.36 -4.76
C GLY A 403 16.05 2.48 -3.61
N SER A 404 15.25 2.22 -2.57
CA SER A 404 15.60 1.32 -1.47
C SER A 404 15.64 -0.15 -1.90
N GLY A 405 14.98 -0.45 -3.02
CA GLY A 405 14.74 -1.81 -3.50
C GLY A 405 13.66 -2.56 -2.72
N TRP A 406 12.93 -1.88 -1.84
CA TRP A 406 11.81 -2.45 -1.08
C TRP A 406 10.49 -2.25 -1.81
N PRO A 407 9.53 -3.19 -1.64
CA PRO A 407 8.18 -3.01 -2.15
C PRO A 407 7.49 -1.79 -1.56
N ASP A 408 6.89 -0.99 -2.43
CA ASP A 408 5.98 0.10 -2.08
C ASP A 408 4.57 -0.14 -2.64
N PHE A 409 3.57 0.48 -2.01
CA PHE A 409 2.15 0.32 -2.36
C PHE A 409 1.89 0.65 -3.84
N SER A 410 2.36 1.81 -4.28
CA SER A 410 2.12 2.31 -5.63
C SER A 410 2.72 1.39 -6.68
N SER A 411 3.96 0.93 -6.47
CA SER A 411 4.63 -0.03 -7.37
C SER A 411 3.84 -1.32 -7.50
N LEU A 412 3.27 -1.84 -6.42
CA LEU A 412 2.42 -3.04 -6.47
C LEU A 412 1.12 -2.80 -7.23
N VAL A 413 0.43 -1.69 -6.96
CA VAL A 413 -0.81 -1.31 -7.65
C VAL A 413 -0.55 -1.14 -9.14
N MET A 414 0.53 -0.42 -9.50
CA MET A 414 0.92 -0.21 -10.89
C MET A 414 1.21 -1.52 -11.61
N GLY A 415 1.93 -2.43 -10.97
CA GLY A 415 2.22 -3.75 -11.51
C GLY A 415 0.98 -4.62 -11.68
N HIS A 416 0.09 -4.64 -10.67
CA HIS A 416 -1.14 -5.43 -10.75
C HIS A 416 -2.12 -4.86 -11.78
N ARG A 417 -2.30 -3.53 -11.85
CA ARG A 417 -3.10 -2.89 -12.90
C ARG A 417 -2.55 -3.23 -14.28
N MET A 418 -1.23 -3.30 -14.44
CA MET A 418 -0.62 -3.73 -15.70
C MET A 418 -0.87 -5.21 -16.02
N TYR A 419 -1.08 -6.05 -15.00
CA TYR A 419 -1.37 -7.47 -15.16
C TYR A 419 -2.83 -7.76 -15.50
N GLU A 420 -3.81 -7.16 -14.79
CA GLU A 420 -5.24 -7.45 -14.97
C GLU A 420 -6.01 -6.37 -15.75
N THR A 421 -5.69 -5.10 -15.55
CA THR A 421 -6.49 -3.96 -16.02
C THR A 421 -5.65 -2.95 -16.82
N ALA A 422 -4.84 -3.46 -17.76
CA ALA A 422 -3.83 -2.67 -18.47
C ALA A 422 -4.42 -1.50 -19.28
N SER A 423 -5.72 -1.52 -19.57
CA SER A 423 -6.46 -0.47 -20.26
C SER A 423 -6.77 0.75 -19.38
N PHE A 424 -6.79 0.61 -18.05
CA PHE A 424 -7.07 1.73 -17.15
C PHE A 424 -5.86 2.66 -17.01
N ARG A 425 -6.13 3.97 -16.87
CA ARG A 425 -5.06 4.98 -16.83
C ARG A 425 -4.24 4.79 -15.56
N THR A 426 -2.92 4.70 -15.72
CA THR A 426 -1.98 4.55 -14.60
C THR A 426 -0.80 5.47 -14.88
N TYR A 427 -0.76 6.61 -14.20
CA TYR A 427 0.29 7.60 -14.39
C TYR A 427 1.63 7.06 -13.90
N ARG A 428 2.70 7.43 -14.59
CA ARG A 428 4.09 7.06 -14.23
C ARG A 428 4.95 8.31 -14.25
N PRO A 429 4.70 9.30 -13.37
CA PRO A 429 5.41 10.56 -13.41
C PRO A 429 6.92 10.34 -13.17
N ASP A 430 7.75 11.02 -13.95
CA ASP A 430 9.15 11.21 -13.60
C ASP A 430 9.25 12.30 -12.54
N ARG A 431 9.47 11.92 -11.28
CA ARG A 431 9.54 12.86 -10.16
C ARG A 431 10.69 13.85 -10.30
N LYS A 432 11.81 13.47 -10.92
CA LYS A 432 12.95 14.36 -11.17
C LYS A 432 12.56 15.45 -12.16
N LEU A 433 11.88 15.08 -13.25
CA LEU A 433 11.38 16.06 -14.22
C LEU A 433 10.30 16.95 -13.60
N VAL A 434 9.38 16.38 -12.82
CA VAL A 434 8.32 17.13 -12.13
C VAL A 434 8.92 18.13 -11.14
N ALA A 435 9.93 17.74 -10.35
CA ALA A 435 10.63 18.65 -9.45
C ALA A 435 11.26 19.83 -10.21
N LYS A 436 11.93 19.56 -11.33
CA LYS A 436 12.49 20.60 -12.20
C LYS A 436 11.41 21.55 -12.74
N LEU A 437 10.27 21.02 -13.17
CA LEU A 437 9.14 21.82 -13.64
C LEU A 437 8.61 22.73 -12.52
N PHE A 438 8.42 22.23 -11.30
CA PHE A 438 7.96 23.05 -10.19
C PHE A 438 9.00 24.08 -9.72
N ASN A 439 10.30 23.79 -9.84
CA ASN A 439 11.34 24.78 -9.54
C ASN A 439 11.28 25.99 -10.48
N ILE A 440 10.89 25.79 -11.74
CA ILE A 440 10.72 26.88 -12.73
C ILE A 440 9.54 27.79 -12.36
N THR A 441 8.50 27.25 -11.73
CA THR A 441 7.22 27.95 -11.50
C THR A 441 6.98 28.28 -10.02
N ARG A 442 8.03 28.25 -9.20
CA ARG A 442 7.95 28.43 -7.74
C ARG A 442 7.26 29.74 -7.34
N GLU A 443 7.48 30.82 -8.09
CA GLU A 443 6.88 32.13 -7.82
C GLU A 443 5.41 32.26 -8.25
N ASN A 444 4.94 31.42 -9.18
CA ASN A 444 3.61 31.52 -9.79
C ASN A 444 2.91 30.15 -9.84
N LEU A 445 2.97 29.41 -8.73
CA LEU A 445 2.57 28.00 -8.65
C LEU A 445 1.13 27.74 -9.09
N TYR A 446 0.20 28.62 -8.69
CA TYR A 446 -1.24 28.50 -8.98
C TYR A 446 -1.67 29.12 -10.31
N HIS A 447 -0.79 29.89 -10.94
CA HIS A 447 -1.01 30.54 -12.23
C HIS A 447 0.15 30.25 -13.19
N PRO A 448 0.35 28.97 -13.55
CA PRO A 448 1.49 28.58 -14.35
C PRO A 448 1.40 29.15 -15.77
N LYS A 449 2.57 29.44 -16.35
CA LYS A 449 2.67 29.88 -17.75
C LYS A 449 2.18 28.79 -18.70
N HIS A 450 1.71 29.20 -19.89
CA HIS A 450 1.20 28.27 -20.89
C HIS A 450 2.25 27.24 -21.36
N ASN A 451 3.50 27.67 -21.56
CA ASN A 451 4.59 26.78 -21.93
C ASN A 451 4.85 25.67 -20.89
N TRP A 452 4.76 26.02 -19.60
CA TRP A 452 4.89 25.06 -18.50
C TRP A 452 3.71 24.08 -18.50
N THR A 453 2.50 24.57 -18.72
CA THR A 453 1.28 23.76 -18.81
C THR A 453 1.42 22.70 -19.90
N ILE A 454 1.88 23.10 -21.10
CA ILE A 454 2.16 22.16 -22.20
C ILE A 454 3.22 21.13 -21.80
N SER A 455 4.30 21.56 -21.14
CA SER A 455 5.40 20.67 -20.74
C SER A 455 4.93 19.60 -19.75
N VAL A 456 4.07 19.98 -18.79
CA VAL A 456 3.46 19.04 -17.84
C VAL A 456 2.52 18.07 -18.56
N GLN A 457 1.65 18.57 -19.44
CA GLN A 457 0.72 17.73 -20.20
C GLN A 457 1.47 16.72 -21.08
N GLU A 458 2.50 17.17 -21.79
CA GLU A 458 3.34 16.31 -22.62
C GLU A 458 3.99 15.20 -21.78
N HIS A 459 4.60 15.56 -20.64
CA HIS A 459 5.23 14.59 -19.74
C HIS A 459 4.25 13.55 -19.20
N LEU A 460 3.13 14.00 -18.65
CA LEU A 460 2.14 13.10 -18.05
C LEU A 460 1.45 12.24 -19.11
N ASN A 461 1.19 12.77 -20.32
CA ASN A 461 0.70 11.97 -21.43
C ASN A 461 1.72 10.91 -21.85
N LYS A 462 3.01 11.26 -22.03
CA LYS A 462 4.08 10.29 -22.31
C LYS A 462 4.17 9.20 -21.25
N SER A 463 3.93 9.55 -19.98
CA SER A 463 3.93 8.58 -18.87
C SER A 463 2.86 7.48 -18.98
N LEU A 464 1.80 7.72 -19.76
CA LEU A 464 0.72 6.76 -20.02
C LEU A 464 1.00 5.89 -21.26
N THR A 465 2.00 6.24 -22.07
CA THR A 465 2.36 5.52 -23.31
C THR A 465 3.45 4.48 -23.08
N GLU A 466 3.89 3.83 -24.18
CA GLU A 466 5.01 2.88 -24.18
C GLU A 466 6.29 3.46 -23.57
N GLU A 467 6.57 4.75 -23.78
CA GLU A 467 7.74 5.42 -23.19
C GLU A 467 7.73 5.36 -21.66
N GLY A 468 6.57 5.62 -21.05
CA GLY A 468 6.37 5.51 -19.61
C GLY A 468 6.54 4.07 -19.09
N LEU A 469 6.08 3.09 -19.87
CA LEU A 469 6.24 1.67 -19.55
C LEU A 469 7.72 1.25 -19.59
N ILE A 470 8.43 1.61 -20.66
CA ILE A 470 9.85 1.29 -20.85
C ILE A 470 10.68 1.90 -19.74
N ARG A 471 10.46 3.19 -19.43
CA ARG A 471 11.16 3.89 -18.34
C ARG A 471 10.91 3.19 -17.00
N GLN A 472 9.67 2.83 -16.70
CA GLN A 472 9.34 2.13 -15.46
C GLN A 472 9.98 0.74 -15.40
N ALA A 473 9.98 0.00 -16.51
CA ALA A 473 10.62 -1.31 -16.61
C ALA A 473 12.12 -1.23 -16.29
N LEU A 474 12.83 -0.24 -16.84
CA LEU A 474 14.25 -0.04 -16.57
C LEU A 474 14.53 0.29 -15.09
N LEU A 475 13.67 1.10 -14.47
CA LEU A 475 13.90 1.63 -13.13
C LEU A 475 13.49 0.67 -12.00
N SER A 476 12.36 -0.02 -12.10
CA SER A 476 11.81 -0.80 -10.98
C SER A 476 11.93 -2.31 -11.15
N LYS A 477 11.92 -2.83 -12.38
CA LYS A 477 11.95 -4.29 -12.63
C LYS A 477 13.20 -4.99 -12.08
N PRO A 478 14.43 -4.44 -12.19
CA PRO A 478 15.63 -5.12 -11.67
C PRO A 478 15.59 -5.38 -10.16
N ALA A 479 14.96 -4.47 -9.40
CA ALA A 479 14.73 -4.65 -7.98
C ALA A 479 13.47 -5.49 -7.70
N MET A 480 12.40 -5.26 -8.44
CA MET A 480 11.06 -5.76 -8.14
C MET A 480 10.24 -6.05 -9.41
N PHE A 481 10.31 -7.27 -9.93
CA PHE A 481 9.65 -7.57 -11.21
C PHE A 481 8.12 -7.49 -11.13
N LEU A 482 7.49 -7.78 -9.98
CA LEU A 482 6.02 -7.64 -9.85
C LEU A 482 5.55 -6.19 -9.97
N SER A 483 6.43 -5.19 -9.81
CA SER A 483 6.10 -3.78 -10.08
C SER A 483 5.96 -3.48 -11.57
N HIS A 484 6.54 -4.34 -12.42
CA HIS A 484 6.47 -4.26 -13.88
C HIS A 484 6.50 -5.69 -14.45
N PRO A 485 5.34 -6.38 -14.48
CA PRO A 485 5.26 -7.81 -14.70
C PRO A 485 5.53 -8.30 -16.14
N LEU A 486 5.73 -7.39 -17.10
CA LEU A 486 6.03 -7.76 -18.49
C LEU A 486 7.53 -8.02 -18.72
N PRO A 487 7.90 -9.02 -19.55
CA PRO A 487 7.02 -9.96 -20.24
C PRO A 487 6.69 -11.23 -19.43
N GLU A 488 7.27 -11.41 -18.24
CA GLU A 488 7.28 -12.69 -17.50
C GLU A 488 5.88 -13.19 -17.12
N CYS A 489 4.97 -12.29 -16.80
CA CYS A 489 3.62 -12.61 -16.38
C CYS A 489 2.59 -12.62 -17.51
N SER A 490 3.02 -12.40 -18.75
CA SER A 490 2.12 -12.21 -19.89
C SER A 490 2.45 -13.13 -21.04
N CYS A 491 1.48 -13.30 -21.94
CA CYS A 491 1.65 -14.06 -23.15
C CYS A 491 1.04 -13.30 -24.34
N LYS A 492 1.53 -13.57 -25.54
CA LYS A 492 1.07 -12.97 -26.78
C LYS A 492 0.04 -13.87 -27.48
N ILE A 493 -1.04 -13.28 -27.97
CA ILE A 493 -1.99 -13.96 -28.87
C ILE A 493 -1.47 -13.85 -30.31
N ALA A 494 -1.37 -14.99 -31.01
CA ALA A 494 -0.71 -15.11 -32.33
C ALA A 494 -1.24 -14.16 -33.43
N SER A 495 -2.44 -13.60 -33.28
CA SER A 495 -3.07 -12.69 -34.25
C SER A 495 -2.61 -11.22 -34.17
N THR A 496 -1.86 -10.83 -33.14
CA THR A 496 -1.35 -9.45 -33.04
C THR A 496 -0.09 -9.28 -33.89
N LYS A 497 -0.08 -8.26 -34.77
CA LYS A 497 1.10 -7.79 -35.52
C LYS A 497 2.35 -7.85 -34.63
N VAL A 498 3.50 -8.23 -35.19
CA VAL A 498 4.76 -8.38 -34.44
C VAL A 498 4.99 -7.13 -33.58
N ALA A 499 4.77 -7.23 -32.27
CA ALA A 499 5.13 -6.17 -31.34
C ALA A 499 6.63 -5.93 -31.50
N ASN A 500 7.02 -4.68 -31.75
CA ASN A 500 8.42 -4.33 -31.83
C ASN A 500 9.09 -4.73 -30.50
N ARG A 501 10.09 -5.61 -30.58
CA ARG A 501 10.86 -6.03 -29.40
C ARG A 501 11.60 -4.82 -28.86
N VAL A 502 11.22 -4.35 -27.69
CA VAL A 502 11.93 -3.28 -27.01
C VAL A 502 12.94 -3.90 -26.07
N ARG A 503 14.21 -3.56 -26.27
CA ARG A 503 15.30 -3.94 -25.39
C ARG A 503 15.77 -2.71 -24.62
N GLY A 504 16.14 -2.91 -23.36
CA GLY A 504 16.87 -1.91 -22.60
C GLY A 504 18.34 -1.85 -22.99
N ASP A 505 19.05 -0.84 -22.47
CA ASP A 505 20.48 -0.59 -22.76
C ASP A 505 21.40 -1.79 -22.43
N GLY A 506 20.97 -2.66 -21.50
CA GLY A 506 21.65 -3.90 -21.13
C GLY A 506 21.22 -5.16 -21.91
N GLY A 507 20.48 -5.02 -23.00
CA GLY A 507 20.01 -6.15 -23.84
C GLY A 507 18.83 -6.95 -23.29
N GLN A 508 18.34 -6.63 -22.08
CA GLN A 508 17.13 -7.23 -21.48
C GLN A 508 15.89 -6.85 -22.30
N VAL A 509 15.01 -7.81 -22.56
CA VAL A 509 13.73 -7.55 -23.22
C VAL A 509 12.76 -6.92 -22.22
N LEU A 510 12.31 -5.71 -22.52
CA LEU A 510 11.36 -4.94 -21.71
C LEU A 510 9.93 -5.17 -22.18
N TYR A 511 9.75 -5.37 -23.48
CA TYR A 511 8.46 -5.59 -24.14
C TYR A 511 8.65 -6.38 -25.45
N GLY A 512 7.66 -7.20 -25.83
CA GLY A 512 7.71 -8.00 -27.06
C GLY A 512 8.47 -9.32 -26.94
N GLY A 513 8.78 -9.72 -25.70
CA GLY A 513 9.45 -10.99 -25.34
C GLY A 513 8.49 -12.05 -24.79
N GLU A 514 7.19 -11.83 -24.91
CA GLU A 514 6.15 -12.69 -24.36
C GLU A 514 6.05 -14.00 -25.16
N ASP A 515 5.89 -15.12 -24.45
CA ASP A 515 5.60 -16.41 -25.07
C ASP A 515 4.19 -16.43 -25.66
N LEU A 516 3.92 -17.32 -26.62
CA LEU A 516 2.57 -17.48 -27.15
C LEU A 516 1.62 -18.00 -26.08
N CYS A 517 0.43 -17.37 -25.96
CA CYS A 517 -0.57 -17.82 -25.01
C CYS A 517 -1.00 -19.25 -25.31
N PRO A 518 -1.27 -20.08 -24.28
CA PRO A 518 -1.88 -21.39 -24.46
C PRO A 518 -3.17 -21.32 -25.30
N LYS A 519 -3.43 -22.35 -26.12
CA LYS A 519 -4.57 -22.37 -27.05
C LYS A 519 -5.91 -22.07 -26.37
N TRP A 520 -6.15 -22.60 -25.17
CA TRP A 520 -7.39 -22.39 -24.42
C TRP A 520 -7.67 -20.91 -24.10
N MET A 521 -6.63 -20.10 -23.83
CA MET A 521 -6.77 -18.64 -23.62
C MET A 521 -7.09 -17.90 -24.92
N GLN A 522 -6.59 -18.40 -26.05
CA GLN A 522 -6.85 -17.80 -27.36
C GLN A 522 -8.33 -17.96 -27.77
N HIS A 523 -8.97 -19.06 -27.35
CA HIS A 523 -10.39 -19.32 -27.63
C HIS A 523 -11.34 -18.50 -26.74
N ALA A 524 -11.00 -18.28 -25.47
CA ALA A 524 -11.79 -17.44 -24.56
C ALA A 524 -11.93 -15.99 -25.08
N SER A 525 -10.87 -15.44 -25.69
CA SER A 525 -10.91 -14.11 -26.31
C SER A 525 -11.77 -14.06 -27.59
N LYS A 526 -11.97 -15.18 -28.29
CA LYS A 526 -12.85 -15.24 -29.48
C LYS A 526 -14.33 -15.34 -29.10
N ALA A 527 -14.66 -15.98 -27.97
CA ALA A 527 -16.03 -16.04 -27.47
C ALA A 527 -16.55 -14.66 -27.04
N GLY A 528 -15.73 -13.86 -26.34
CA GLY A 528 -16.10 -12.49 -25.94
C GLY A 528 -16.21 -11.48 -27.08
N SER A 529 -15.66 -11.77 -28.28
CA SER A 529 -15.85 -10.94 -29.48
C SER A 529 -17.11 -11.26 -30.28
N LEU A 530 -17.77 -12.40 -30.02
CA LEU A 530 -18.98 -12.83 -30.74
C LEU A 530 -20.29 -12.34 -30.09
N GLU A 531 -20.26 -11.86 -28.85
CA GLU A 531 -21.46 -11.31 -28.19
C GLU A 531 -21.81 -9.85 -28.60
N LYS A 532 -21.11 -9.28 -29.59
CA LYS A 532 -21.39 -7.93 -30.12
C LYS A 532 -21.94 -7.87 -31.53
N GLU A 533 -22.26 -9.00 -32.15
CA GLU A 533 -22.94 -9.01 -33.46
C GLU A 533 -24.17 -9.92 -33.44
N GLY A 534 -25.31 -9.30 -33.11
CA GLY A 534 -26.64 -9.60 -33.65
C GLY A 534 -27.26 -10.97 -33.39
N VAL A 535 -28.26 -11.02 -32.50
CA VAL A 535 -29.37 -11.96 -32.64
C VAL A 535 -30.68 -11.20 -32.52
N LYS A 536 -31.41 -11.18 -33.63
CA LYS A 536 -32.82 -10.82 -33.75
C LYS A 536 -33.67 -11.87 -33.02
N SER A 537 -34.77 -11.39 -32.46
CA SER A 537 -35.92 -12.13 -31.95
C SER A 537 -36.28 -13.39 -32.73
N GLU A 538 -36.36 -14.53 -32.05
CA GLU A 538 -37.44 -15.50 -32.22
C GLU A 538 -37.82 -16.02 -30.82
N ASP A 539 -39.14 -16.00 -30.60
CA ASP A 539 -39.89 -16.41 -29.43
C ASP A 539 -40.06 -17.94 -29.45
N GLU A 540 -39.87 -18.62 -28.31
CA GLU A 540 -40.57 -19.86 -27.93
C GLU A 540 -40.14 -20.32 -26.50
N GLY A 541 -40.99 -20.03 -25.51
CA GLY A 541 -41.58 -21.01 -24.57
C GLY A 541 -40.76 -21.69 -23.46
N LEU A 542 -41.29 -21.53 -22.22
CA LEU A 542 -41.19 -22.35 -20.97
C LEU A 542 -39.99 -22.08 -20.04
N ALA A 543 -40.13 -21.91 -18.72
CA ALA A 543 -41.28 -21.81 -17.81
C ALA A 543 -40.80 -21.24 -16.46
N ASP A 544 -41.63 -20.37 -15.88
CA ASP A 544 -41.93 -20.07 -14.46
C ASP A 544 -40.91 -20.37 -13.36
N TYR A 545 -40.50 -19.31 -12.65
CA TYR A 545 -40.58 -19.27 -11.19
C TYR A 545 -41.05 -17.87 -10.74
N GLU A 546 -42.25 -17.86 -10.19
CA GLU A 546 -43.00 -16.72 -9.66
C GLU A 546 -42.24 -15.98 -8.55
N ILE A 547 -42.19 -14.65 -8.64
CA ILE A 547 -42.04 -13.75 -7.49
C ILE A 547 -43.38 -13.03 -7.36
N ASN A 548 -44.13 -13.32 -6.29
CA ASN A 548 -45.38 -12.67 -5.98
C ASN A 548 -45.16 -11.21 -5.55
N ASP A 549 -45.87 -10.32 -6.24
CA ASP A 549 -46.17 -8.95 -5.88
C ASP A 549 -47.04 -8.85 -4.61
N PHE A 550 -46.83 -7.78 -3.83
CA PHE A 550 -47.87 -7.03 -3.09
C PHE A 550 -47.42 -5.56 -3.10
N VAL A 551 -47.84 -4.80 -4.11
CA VAL A 551 -49.01 -3.89 -4.16
C VAL A 551 -48.83 -2.62 -3.33
N ASP A 552 -48.68 -1.55 -4.11
CA ASP A 552 -48.80 -0.12 -3.81
C ASP A 552 -50.28 0.24 -3.59
N GLU A 553 -50.57 1.03 -2.55
CA GLU A 553 -51.85 1.73 -2.43
C GLU A 553 -51.59 3.21 -2.14
N SER A 554 -51.82 4.01 -3.17
CA SER A 554 -52.03 5.44 -3.11
C SER A 554 -53.48 5.75 -2.73
N GLU A 555 -53.71 6.62 -1.74
CA GLU A 555 -54.86 7.55 -1.80
C GLU A 555 -54.53 8.91 -1.17
N SER A 556 -54.96 9.94 -1.89
CA SER A 556 -54.97 11.36 -1.57
C SER A 556 -56.30 11.75 -0.91
N ASP A 557 -56.30 12.65 0.09
CA ASP A 557 -56.78 14.02 -0.10
C ASP A 557 -56.72 14.92 1.16
N LYS A 558 -56.19 16.13 0.91
CA LYS A 558 -56.47 17.48 1.46
C LYS A 558 -57.28 17.65 2.76
N ASN A 559 -56.69 18.38 3.72
CA ASN A 559 -57.14 19.75 4.02
C ASN A 559 -56.11 20.56 4.84
N GLY A 560 -55.98 21.84 4.52
CA GLY A 560 -54.89 22.71 4.98
C GLY A 560 -55.10 23.39 6.33
N SER A 561 -53.99 23.87 6.89
CA SER A 561 -53.97 25.08 7.71
C SER A 561 -52.60 25.77 7.55
N LYS A 562 -52.66 27.05 7.24
CA LYS A 562 -51.52 27.97 7.11
C LYS A 562 -51.01 28.33 8.50
N THR A 563 -49.69 28.25 8.69
CA THR A 563 -48.97 29.19 9.57
C THR A 563 -47.55 29.38 9.05
N ASN A 564 -47.22 30.65 8.79
CA ASN A 564 -45.90 31.14 8.41
C ASN A 564 -44.85 30.79 9.48
N GLN A 565 -43.63 30.43 9.06
CA GLN A 565 -42.40 31.06 9.55
C GLN A 565 -41.19 30.62 8.70
N THR A 566 -40.71 31.61 7.94
CA THR A 566 -39.31 31.95 7.66
C THR A 566 -38.19 30.94 7.96
N ALA A 567 -37.37 30.74 6.93
CA ALA A 567 -36.02 30.23 6.99
C ALA A 567 -35.16 30.91 8.06
N LEU A 568 -34.34 30.12 8.74
CA LEU A 568 -33.15 30.55 9.48
C LEU A 568 -32.09 29.46 9.30
N TRP A 569 -31.18 29.73 8.37
CA TRP A 569 -29.80 29.26 8.47
C TRP A 569 -29.09 30.05 9.59
N ASP A 570 -27.93 29.53 9.99
CA ASP A 570 -26.95 30.08 10.93
C ASP A 570 -27.14 29.67 12.39
N GLN A 571 -26.37 28.65 12.78
CA GLN A 571 -25.65 28.67 14.04
C GLN A 571 -24.31 27.98 13.82
N ASP A 572 -23.33 28.81 13.46
CA ASP A 572 -21.92 28.57 13.71
C ASP A 572 -21.74 28.40 15.22
N GLU A 573 -21.33 27.21 15.66
CA GLU A 573 -20.68 27.09 16.97
C GLU A 573 -19.25 27.62 16.80
N GLU A 574 -19.14 28.92 17.04
CA GLU A 574 -17.91 29.64 17.35
C GLU A 574 -17.21 28.92 18.51
N MET A 575 -16.20 28.12 18.18
CA MET A 575 -15.32 27.49 19.17
C MET A 575 -14.61 28.58 19.96
N ASP A 576 -14.93 28.67 21.25
CA ASP A 576 -14.25 29.54 22.21
C ASP A 576 -12.74 29.21 22.19
N PRO A 577 -11.85 30.19 22.00
CA PRO A 577 -10.41 29.95 21.95
C PRO A 577 -9.79 29.58 23.33
N ASN A 578 -10.57 29.33 24.38
CA ASN A 578 -10.05 29.00 25.72
C ASN A 578 -10.54 27.68 26.37
N ASP A 579 -11.17 26.76 25.63
CA ASP A 579 -11.54 25.43 26.17
C ASP A 579 -10.62 24.27 25.72
#